data_AF-A0A0T6A7H5-F1
#
_entry.id   AF-A0A0T6A7H5-F1
#
_cell.length_a   1.000
_cell.length_b   1.000
_cell.length_c   1.000
_cell.angle_alpha   90.00
_cell.angle_beta   90.00
_cell.angle_gamma   90.00
#
_symmetry.space_group_name_H-M   'P 1'
#
loop_
_entity.id
_entity.type
_entity.pdbx_description
1 polymer ?
#
loop_
_entity_poly.entity_id
_entity_poly.type
_entity_poly.pdbx_seq_one_letter_code
_entity_poly.pdbx_strand_id
1 'polypeptide(L)' 'MQEWIARAVRFFREVRAELGKVNWPSRKEVIGSTAVVLISVFILSFFLGLVDVVLQRIMSAILR' A
#
# COMPACT_ATOMS: atom_id res chain seq x y z
N MET A 1 -4.13 29.68 32.20
CA MET A 1 -4.99 28.48 32.18
C MET A 1 -5.99 28.51 31.01
N GLN A 2 -6.74 29.60 30.82
CA GLN A 2 -7.81 29.64 29.82
C GLN A 2 -7.33 29.77 28.36
N GLU A 3 -6.16 30.39 28.14
CA GLU A 3 -5.67 30.64 26.77
C GLU A 3 -5.28 29.39 25.99
N TRP A 4 -4.78 28.34 26.66
CA TRP A 4 -4.32 27.13 25.97
C TRP A 4 -5.47 26.22 25.54
N ILE A 5 -6.60 26.24 26.27
CA ILE A 5 -7.84 25.59 25.83
C ILE A 5 -8.35 26.28 24.56
N ALA A 6 -8.37 27.62 24.54
CA ALA A 6 -8.79 28.38 23.37
C ALA A 6 -7.84 28.26 22.16
N ARG A 7 -6.54 28.00 22.39
CA ARG A 7 -5.57 27.68 21.32
C ARG A 7 -5.80 26.26 20.77
N ALA A 8 -6.01 25.28 21.63
CA ALA A 8 -6.28 23.89 21.21
C ALA A 8 -7.56 23.77 20.37
N VAL A 9 -8.65 24.44 20.78
CA VAL A 9 -9.91 24.43 20.01
C VAL A 9 -9.75 25.07 18.62
N ARG A 10 -8.96 26.16 18.53
CA ARG A 10 -8.62 26.78 17.23
C ARG A 10 -7.80 25.84 16.35
N PHE A 11 -6.79 25.18 16.92
CA PHE A 11 -5.96 24.21 16.22
C PHE A 11 -6.78 23.04 15.65
N PHE A 12 -7.69 22.44 16.45
CA PHE A 12 -8.57 21.38 15.94
C PHE A 12 -9.51 21.86 14.83
N ARG A 13 -9.96 23.11 14.89
CA ARG A 13 -10.79 23.71 13.83
C ARG A 13 -10.00 23.91 12.54
N GLU A 14 -8.76 24.36 12.65
CA GLU A 14 -7.83 24.54 11.53
C GLU A 14 -7.45 23.19 10.89
N VAL A 15 -7.11 22.18 11.70
CA VAL A 15 -6.83 20.81 11.24
C VAL A 15 -8.03 20.22 10.50
N ARG A 16 -9.25 20.39 11.01
CA ARG A 16 -10.46 19.93 10.32
C ARG A 16 -10.67 20.65 8.97
N ALA A 17 -10.33 21.93 8.89
CA ALA A 17 -10.43 22.70 7.66
C ALA A 17 -9.38 22.27 6.62
N GLU A 18 -8.15 21.91 7.05
CA GLU A 18 -7.12 21.35 6.15
C GLU A 18 -7.42 19.92 5.72
N LEU A 19 -7.92 19.07 6.63
CA LEU A 19 -8.36 17.72 6.30
C LEU A 19 -9.49 17.72 5.26
N GLY A 20 -10.30 18.78 5.20
CA GLY A 20 -11.31 18.96 4.15
C GLY A 20 -10.73 19.30 2.77
N LYS A 21 -9.48 19.76 2.69
CA LYS A 21 -8.75 19.99 1.42
C LYS A 21 -8.08 18.71 0.91
N VAL A 22 -8.06 17.64 1.70
CA VAL A 22 -7.52 16.35 1.27
C VAL A 22 -8.49 15.75 0.26
N ASN A 23 -8.04 15.65 -0.99
CA ASN A 23 -8.74 14.91 -2.03
C ASN A 23 -8.63 13.42 -1.72
N TRP A 24 -9.60 12.91 -0.97
CA TRP A 24 -9.72 11.47 -0.76
C TRP A 24 -9.98 10.79 -2.10
N PRO A 25 -9.18 9.77 -2.45
CA PRO A 25 -9.33 9.08 -3.72
C PRO A 25 -10.73 8.46 -3.81
N SER A 26 -11.34 8.58 -4.98
CA SER A 26 -12.65 7.97 -5.20
C SER A 26 -12.55 6.45 -5.11
N ARG A 27 -13.63 5.76 -4.70
CA ARG A 27 -13.64 4.28 -4.61
C ARG A 27 -13.15 3.61 -5.89
N LYS A 28 -13.39 4.21 -7.06
CA LYS A 28 -12.94 3.72 -8.37
C LYS A 28 -11.41 3.77 -8.53
N GLU A 29 -10.78 4.81 -8.01
CA GLU A 29 -9.33 5.00 -8.08
C GLU A 29 -8.57 4.07 -7.13
N VAL A 30 -9.13 3.84 -5.94
CA VAL A 30 -8.63 2.83 -4.99
C VAL A 30 -8.71 1.42 -5.58
N ILE A 31 -9.81 1.09 -6.27
CA ILE A 31 -9.96 -0.20 -6.94
C ILE A 31 -8.98 -0.33 -8.11
N GLY A 32 -8.83 0.73 -8.92
CA GLY A 32 -7.90 0.73 -10.06
C GLY A 32 -6.44 0.54 -9.64
N SER A 33 -5.99 1.29 -8.63
CA SER A 33 -4.63 1.15 -8.09
C SER A 33 -4.38 -0.22 -7.46
N THR A 34 -5.35 -0.76 -6.71
CA THR A 34 -5.25 -2.10 -6.12
C THR A 34 -5.20 -3.20 -7.19
N ALA A 35 -5.98 -3.07 -8.26
CA ALA A 35 -6.00 -4.03 -9.36
C ALA A 35 -4.63 -4.14 -10.06
N VAL A 36 -3.97 -3.00 -10.33
CA VAL A 36 -2.63 -2.98 -10.92
C VAL A 36 -1.60 -3.67 -10.02
N VAL A 37 -1.67 -3.41 -8.71
CA VAL A 37 -0.78 -4.06 -7.72
C VAL A 37 -1.00 -5.58 -7.71
N LEU A 38 -2.26 -6.04 -7.69
CA LEU A 38 -2.58 -7.47 -7.70
C LEU A 38 -2.04 -8.16 -8.95
N ILE A 39 -2.22 -7.56 -10.13
CA ILE A 39 -1.69 -8.11 -11.39
C ILE A 39 -0.16 -8.20 -11.33
N SER A 40 0.50 -7.14 -10.85
CA SER A 40 1.96 -7.09 -10.75
C SER A 40 2.50 -8.17 -9.81
N VAL A 41 1.88 -8.35 -8.65
CA VAL A 41 2.24 -9.40 -7.67
C VAL A 41 2.01 -10.80 -8.26
N PHE A 42 0.94 -10.99 -9.03
CA PHE A 42 0.65 -12.28 -9.67
C PHE A 42 1.73 -12.68 -10.68
N ILE A 43 2.18 -11.72 -11.50
CA ILE A 43 3.25 -11.95 -12.48
C ILE A 43 4.57 -12.27 -11.77
N LEU A 44 4.94 -11.47 -10.77
CA LEU A 44 6.18 -11.65 -10.00
C LEU A 44 6.21 -12.99 -9.28
N SER A 45 5.12 -13.34 -8.58
CA SER A 45 5.02 -14.60 -7.84
C SER A 45 5.08 -15.82 -8.76
N PHE A 46 4.42 -15.76 -9.93
CA PHE A 46 4.49 -16.83 -10.92
C PHE A 46 5.92 -17.00 -11.46
N PHE A 47 6.59 -15.90 -11.81
CA PHE A 47 7.97 -15.94 -12.30
C PHE A 47 8.93 -16.53 -11.25
N LEU A 48 8.89 -16.01 -10.02
CA LEU A 48 9.75 -16.49 -8.93
C LEU A 48 9.46 -17.97 -8.63
N GLY A 49 8.19 -18.36 -8.53
CA GLY A 49 7.81 -19.75 -8.29
C GLY A 49 8.30 -20.70 -9.39
N LEU A 50 8.26 -20.26 -10.65
CA LEU A 50 8.82 -21.05 -11.76
C LEU A 50 10.34 -21.21 -11.63
N VAL A 51 11.05 -20.12 -11.33
CA VAL A 51 12.51 -20.14 -11.13
C VAL A 51 12.87 -21.05 -9.96
N ASP A 52 12.16 -20.97 -8.84
CA ASP A 52 12.38 -21.81 -7.66
C ASP A 52 12.23 -23.29 -7.99
N VAL A 53 11.19 -23.67 -8.73
CA VAL A 53 10.97 -25.07 -9.16
C VAL A 53 12.08 -25.54 -10.08
N VAL A 54 12.53 -24.71 -11.04
CA VAL A 54 13.62 -25.05 -11.95
C VAL A 54 14.92 -25.23 -11.18
N LEU A 55 15.26 -24.31 -10.29
CA LEU A 55 16.45 -24.40 -9.46
C LEU A 55 16.41 -25.62 -8.54
N GLN A 56 15.27 -25.93 -7.91
CA GLN A 56 15.11 -27.15 -7.09
C GLN A 56 15.37 -28.42 -7.90
N ARG A 57 14.88 -28.49 -9.15
CA ARG A 57 15.14 -29.63 -10.04
C ARG A 57 16.61 -29.74 -10.42
N ILE A 58 17.28 -28.63 -10.72
CA ILE A 58 18.71 -28.62 -11.05
C ILE A 58 19.54 -29.04 -9.82
N MET A 59 19.26 -28.47 -8.65
CA MET A 59 19.96 -28.79 -7.41
C MET A 59 19.80 -30.27 -7.02
N SER A 60 18.58 -30.81 -7.12
CA SER A 60 18.35 -32.24 -6.84
C SER A 60 19.00 -33.18 -7.87
N ALA A 61 19.19 -32.74 -9.11
CA ALA A 61 19.92 -33.49 -10.12
C ALA A 61 21.45 -33.47 -9.87
N ILE A 62 21.99 -32.37 -9.33
CA ILE A 62 23.42 -32.25 -9.00
C ILE A 62 23.78 -32.99 -7.70
N LEU A 63 22.88 -33.00 -6.72
CA LEU A 63 23.13 -33.63 -5.42
C LEU A 63 22.92 -35.16 -5.42
N ARG A 64 22.44 -35.72 -6.54
CA ARG A 64 22.36 -37.16 -6.80
C ARG A 64 23.60 -37.63 -7.55
#